data_AF-A0A0D2VPJ8-F1
#
_entry.id   AF-A0A0D2VPJ8-F1
#
_cell.length_a   1.000
_cell.length_b   1.000
_cell.length_c   1.000
_cell.angle_alpha   90.00
_cell.angle_beta   90.00
_cell.angle_gamma   90.00
#
_symmetry.space_group_name_H-M   'P 1'
#
loop_
_entity.id
_entity.type
_entity.pdbx_description
1 polymer ?
#
loop_
_entity_poly.entity_id
_entity_poly.type
_entity_poly.pdbx_seq_one_letter_code
_entity_poly.pdbx_strand_id
1 'polypeptide(L)'
;MPLLPPTVLQLPSSSTTASALPRPPPMEVSVHACPTYMFSEVQRVFPQPLERERLLILPVILRSTNDLVGMGPAVEAEKDALLEIFMSWASRVCELLGERGHWADMTDPCSGYPVYGERGASCYPDVLANELLLKYPVINTGCCKIMSHPKWHTRIYPATVFSTAPLAELLRCIEIASGTALPVTAAEESPQTDEQQEQAGENTNNACSGNVEATLCTNPTGTPDSSTGIYVAAPSAGLSVPQKNSYWPHRPPLAFFL
;
A
#
# COMPACT_ATOMS: atom_id res chain seq x y z
N MET A 1 -12.37 -5.22 -4.16
CA MET A 1 -12.34 -3.75 -4.30
C MET A 1 -11.80 -3.43 -5.69
N PRO A 2 -12.46 -2.55 -6.46
CA PRO A 2 -11.96 -2.13 -7.76
C PRO A 2 -10.67 -1.32 -7.60
N LEU A 3 -9.80 -1.44 -8.61
CA LEU A 3 -8.58 -0.66 -8.75
C LEU A 3 -8.92 0.83 -8.83
N LEU A 4 -8.18 1.68 -8.14
CA LEU A 4 -8.18 3.09 -8.55
C LEU A 4 -7.38 3.17 -9.86
N PRO A 5 -7.89 3.86 -10.89
CA PRO A 5 -7.12 4.10 -12.10
C PRO A 5 -5.78 4.76 -11.69
N PRO A 6 -4.67 4.45 -12.38
CA PRO A 6 -3.38 5.04 -12.06
C PRO A 6 -3.51 6.56 -12.07
N THR A 7 -3.33 7.18 -10.90
CA THR A 7 -3.38 8.62 -10.76
C THR A 7 -2.01 9.17 -11.09
N VAL A 8 -1.92 9.82 -12.25
CA VAL A 8 -0.71 10.54 -12.63
C VAL A 8 -0.62 11.80 -11.79
N LEU A 9 0.30 11.81 -10.84
CA LEU A 9 0.64 12.97 -10.03
C LEU A 9 1.60 13.86 -10.84
N GLN A 10 1.09 15.03 -11.23
CA GLN A 10 1.92 16.11 -11.76
C GLN A 10 2.18 17.10 -10.65
N LEU A 11 3.39 17.12 -10.11
CA LEU A 11 3.80 18.10 -9.10
C LEU A 11 3.63 19.52 -9.69
N PRO A 12 3.05 20.46 -8.92
CA PRO A 12 2.60 21.72 -9.48
C PRO A 12 3.80 22.56 -9.91
N SER A 13 3.65 23.22 -11.06
CA SER A 13 4.56 24.28 -11.47
C SER A 13 4.12 25.57 -10.80
N SER A 14 4.85 26.06 -9.81
CA SER A 14 4.70 27.45 -9.38
C SER A 14 5.05 28.33 -10.57
N SER A 15 4.05 29.01 -11.13
CA SER A 15 4.28 30.03 -12.15
C SER A 15 5.12 31.16 -11.56
N THR A 16 6.24 31.49 -12.23
CA THR A 16 6.98 32.78 -12.21
C THR A 16 8.43 32.68 -11.72
N THR A 17 9.31 32.93 -12.70
CA THR A 17 10.76 33.21 -12.65
C THR A 17 11.71 32.03 -12.51
N ALA A 18 12.73 32.07 -13.39
CA ALA A 18 13.84 31.14 -13.56
C ALA A 18 14.39 30.56 -12.23
N SER A 19 13.87 29.41 -11.83
CA SER A 19 14.57 28.50 -10.92
C SER A 19 15.21 27.43 -11.78
N ALA A 20 16.53 27.34 -11.71
CA ALA A 20 17.36 26.37 -12.43
C ALA A 20 17.20 24.92 -11.90
N LEU A 21 16.25 24.67 -11.01
CA LEU A 21 15.97 23.34 -10.49
C LEU A 21 15.18 22.54 -11.54
N PRO A 22 15.61 21.30 -11.87
CA PRO A 22 14.85 20.44 -12.75
C PRO A 22 13.42 20.27 -12.24
N ARG A 23 12.43 20.37 -13.14
CA ARG A 23 11.07 19.96 -12.81
C ARG A 23 11.11 18.48 -12.44
N PRO A 24 10.42 18.07 -11.37
CA PRO A 24 10.35 16.67 -11.05
C PRO A 24 9.62 15.93 -12.19
N PRO A 25 10.02 14.68 -12.47
CA PRO A 25 9.48 13.90 -13.56
C PRO A 25 7.98 13.62 -13.33
N PRO A 26 7.21 13.38 -14.40
CA PRO A 26 5.87 12.81 -14.27
C PRO A 26 5.93 11.50 -13.48
N MET A 27 5.01 11.35 -12.52
CA MET A 27 4.90 10.17 -11.67
C MET A 27 3.48 9.62 -11.77
N GLU A 28 3.33 8.31 -11.87
CA GLU A 28 2.06 7.60 -11.86
C GLU A 28 1.96 6.75 -10.61
N VAL A 29 0.88 6.92 -9.84
CA VAL A 29 0.63 6.19 -8.59
C VAL A 29 -0.67 5.43 -8.70
N SER A 30 -0.66 4.16 -8.34
CA SER A 30 -1.88 3.35 -8.23
C SER A 30 -1.99 2.77 -6.83
N VAL A 31 -3.20 2.42 -6.40
CA VAL A 31 -3.44 1.85 -5.06
C VAL A 31 -4.22 0.55 -5.19
N HIS A 32 -3.69 -0.51 -4.59
CA HIS A 32 -4.23 -1.87 -4.69
C HIS A 32 -4.39 -2.47 -3.31
N ALA A 33 -5.54 -3.10 -3.04
CA ALA A 33 -5.61 -4.03 -1.92
C ALA A 33 -4.69 -5.24 -2.21
N CYS A 34 -4.02 -5.76 -1.19
CA CYS A 34 -3.11 -6.89 -1.34
C CYS A 34 -3.86 -8.15 -1.83
N PRO A 35 -3.54 -8.68 -3.03
CA PRO A 35 -4.12 -9.93 -3.50
C PRO A 35 -3.72 -11.10 -2.59
N THR A 36 -4.64 -12.06 -2.38
CA THR A 36 -4.41 -13.22 -1.50
C THR A 36 -3.11 -13.97 -1.81
N TYR A 37 -2.82 -14.21 -3.08
CA TYR A 37 -1.63 -14.94 -3.51
C TYR A 37 -0.32 -14.16 -3.36
N MET A 38 -0.37 -12.84 -3.22
CA MET A 38 0.80 -11.99 -3.07
C MET A 38 1.17 -11.78 -1.59
N PHE A 39 0.22 -11.97 -0.69
CA PHE A 39 0.40 -11.66 0.73
C PHE A 39 1.55 -12.45 1.38
N SER A 40 1.72 -13.74 1.05
CA SER A 40 2.84 -14.55 1.56
C SER A 40 4.19 -13.96 1.16
N GLU A 41 4.31 -13.46 -0.08
CA GLU A 41 5.55 -12.85 -0.57
C GLU A 41 5.81 -11.52 0.13
N VAL A 42 4.79 -10.69 0.34
CA VAL A 42 4.93 -9.43 1.07
C VAL A 42 5.35 -9.68 2.53
N GLN A 43 4.80 -10.70 3.20
CA GLN A 43 5.24 -11.08 4.55
C GLN A 43 6.68 -11.57 4.63
N ARG A 44 7.23 -12.14 3.53
CA ARG A 44 8.65 -12.49 3.48
C ARG A 44 9.55 -11.26 3.31
N VAL A 45 9.01 -10.14 2.82
CA VAL A 45 9.70 -8.85 2.72
C VAL A 45 9.64 -8.09 4.05
N PHE A 46 8.45 -8.00 4.66
CA PHE A 46 8.19 -7.34 5.93
C PHE A 46 7.90 -8.39 7.03
N PRO A 47 8.88 -8.72 7.89
CA PRO A 47 8.74 -9.79 8.88
C PRO A 47 7.78 -9.44 10.03
N GLN A 48 7.41 -8.16 10.19
CA GLN A 48 6.42 -7.76 11.17
C GLN A 48 5.01 -8.30 10.83
N PRO A 49 4.15 -8.52 11.84
CA PRO A 49 2.76 -8.91 11.61
C PRO A 49 2.02 -7.83 10.81
N LEU A 50 1.43 -8.22 9.68
CA LEU A 50 0.57 -7.37 8.85
C LEU A 50 -0.80 -8.06 8.69
N GLU A 51 -1.86 -7.28 8.60
CA GLU A 51 -3.21 -7.75 8.26
C GLU A 51 -3.45 -7.57 6.76
N ARG A 52 -3.64 -8.68 6.01
CA ARG A 52 -3.85 -8.64 4.55
C ARG A 52 -5.01 -7.74 4.16
N GLU A 53 -6.11 -7.80 4.90
CA GLU A 53 -7.36 -7.10 4.62
C GLU A 53 -7.20 -5.57 4.65
N ARG A 54 -6.19 -5.09 5.37
CA ARG A 54 -5.85 -3.67 5.47
C ARG A 54 -4.68 -3.27 4.57
N LEU A 55 -3.89 -4.23 4.11
CA LEU A 55 -2.67 -3.95 3.37
C LEU A 55 -2.99 -3.40 1.98
N LEU A 56 -2.59 -2.15 1.79
CA LEU A 56 -2.56 -1.46 0.51
C LEU A 56 -1.14 -1.46 -0.03
N ILE A 57 -1.03 -1.76 -1.32
CA ILE A 57 0.20 -1.74 -2.11
C ILE A 57 0.07 -0.59 -3.10
N LEU A 58 1.09 0.26 -3.14
CA LEU A 58 1.12 1.46 -3.96
C LEU A 58 2.29 1.39 -4.94
N PRO A 59 2.07 0.79 -6.12
CA PRO A 59 3.00 0.96 -7.21
C PRO A 59 3.14 2.43 -7.63
N VAL A 60 4.39 2.84 -7.77
CA VAL A 60 4.81 4.17 -8.21
C VAL A 60 5.71 4.00 -9.43
N ILE A 61 5.31 4.60 -10.55
CA ILE A 61 6.07 4.58 -11.80
C ILE A 61 6.54 6.01 -12.08
N LEU A 62 7.83 6.26 -12.03
CA LEU A 62 8.41 7.54 -12.45
C LEU A 62 8.80 7.46 -13.92
N ARG A 63 8.43 8.47 -14.71
CA ARG A 63 8.86 8.56 -16.09
C ARG A 63 10.33 8.98 -16.16
N SER A 64 11.14 8.26 -16.92
CA SER A 64 12.50 8.67 -17.27
C SER A 64 12.58 9.31 -18.65
N THR A 65 13.65 10.05 -18.87
CA THR A 65 14.06 10.60 -20.16
C THR A 65 14.82 9.56 -20.94
N ASN A 66 15.79 8.88 -20.33
CA ASN A 66 16.57 7.80 -20.93
C ASN A 66 15.84 6.46 -20.82
N ASP A 67 16.24 5.50 -21.66
CA ASP A 67 15.81 4.11 -21.50
C ASP A 67 16.68 3.47 -20.42
N LEU A 68 16.08 3.15 -19.29
CA LEU A 68 16.83 2.71 -18.09
C LEU A 68 17.27 1.25 -18.18
N VAL A 69 16.83 0.52 -19.21
CA VAL A 69 17.36 -0.80 -19.58
C VAL A 69 18.80 -0.70 -20.05
N GLY A 70 19.18 0.45 -20.63
CA GLY A 70 20.53 0.70 -21.09
C GLY A 70 21.53 0.84 -19.95
N MET A 71 22.81 0.94 -20.31
CA MET A 71 23.91 1.27 -19.41
C MET A 71 24.61 2.53 -19.90
N GLY A 72 25.08 3.35 -18.97
CA GLY A 72 25.93 4.50 -19.26
C GLY A 72 25.79 5.63 -18.24
N PRO A 73 26.73 6.59 -18.21
CA PRO A 73 26.77 7.62 -17.18
C PRO A 73 25.47 8.44 -17.07
N ALA A 74 24.83 8.74 -18.21
CA ALA A 74 23.56 9.46 -18.22
C ALA A 74 22.38 8.64 -17.66
N VAL A 75 22.37 7.33 -17.91
CA VAL A 75 21.35 6.42 -17.37
C VAL A 75 21.51 6.25 -15.87
N GLU A 76 22.75 6.05 -15.39
CA GLU A 76 23.02 5.90 -13.96
C GLU A 76 22.75 7.18 -13.19
N ALA A 77 23.14 8.34 -13.74
CA ALA A 77 22.80 9.64 -13.13
C ALA A 77 21.28 9.88 -13.07
N GLU A 78 20.53 9.43 -14.09
CA GLU A 78 19.08 9.55 -14.06
C GLU A 78 18.45 8.55 -13.06
N LYS A 79 18.94 7.32 -12.97
CA LYS A 79 18.49 6.35 -11.94
C LYS A 79 18.68 6.93 -10.54
N ASP A 80 19.83 7.53 -10.26
CA ASP A 80 20.12 8.18 -8.98
C ASP A 80 19.15 9.34 -8.70
N ALA A 81 18.90 10.20 -9.69
CA ALA A 81 17.95 11.31 -9.53
C ALA A 81 16.52 10.82 -9.28
N LEU A 82 16.06 9.80 -10.02
CA LEU A 82 14.73 9.22 -9.85
C LEU A 82 14.57 8.52 -8.50
N LEU A 83 15.61 7.83 -8.03
CA LEU A 83 15.66 7.24 -6.69
C LEU A 83 15.51 8.33 -5.63
N GLU A 84 16.27 9.42 -5.70
CA GLU A 84 16.19 10.51 -4.73
C GLU A 84 14.80 11.16 -4.69
N ILE A 85 14.19 11.37 -5.87
CA ILE A 85 12.83 11.90 -5.98
C ILE A 85 11.82 10.95 -5.34
N PHE A 86 11.87 9.65 -5.65
CA PHE A 86 10.99 8.65 -5.06
C PHE A 86 11.15 8.61 -3.54
N MET A 87 12.40 8.49 -3.05
CA MET A 87 12.69 8.37 -1.62
C MET A 87 12.20 9.60 -0.87
N SER A 88 12.39 10.80 -1.41
CA SER A 88 11.89 12.03 -0.79
C SER A 88 10.36 12.07 -0.69
N TRP A 89 9.68 11.76 -1.80
CA TRP A 89 8.21 11.77 -1.85
C TRP A 89 7.60 10.67 -0.97
N ALA A 90 8.09 9.43 -1.09
CA ALA A 90 7.58 8.28 -0.36
C ALA A 90 7.87 8.40 1.14
N SER A 91 9.02 8.94 1.53
CA SER A 91 9.30 9.26 2.94
C SER A 91 8.25 10.22 3.49
N ARG A 92 7.90 11.26 2.73
CA ARG A 92 6.89 12.22 3.18
C ARG A 92 5.50 11.59 3.35
N VAL A 93 5.12 10.68 2.44
CA VAL A 93 3.86 9.91 2.56
C VAL A 93 3.89 9.04 3.83
N CYS A 94 4.97 8.28 4.05
CA CYS A 94 5.11 7.42 5.22
C CYS A 94 5.11 8.20 6.54
N GLU A 95 5.80 9.35 6.60
CA GLU A 95 5.79 10.25 7.75
C GLU A 95 4.38 10.75 8.07
N LEU A 96 3.64 11.24 7.06
CA LEU A 96 2.26 11.72 7.23
C LEU A 96 1.34 10.62 7.75
N LEU A 97 1.49 9.39 7.25
CA LEU A 97 0.71 8.24 7.72
C LEU A 97 1.08 7.85 9.16
N GLY A 98 2.39 7.86 9.48
CA GLY A 98 2.88 7.60 10.82
C GLY A 98 2.38 8.61 11.86
N GLU A 99 2.36 9.91 11.52
CA GLU A 99 1.78 10.99 12.34
C GLU A 99 0.28 10.76 12.62
N ARG A 100 -0.41 10.02 11.75
CA ARG A 100 -1.83 9.65 11.88
C ARG A 100 -2.05 8.29 12.54
N GLY A 101 -0.99 7.65 13.01
CA GLY A 101 -1.05 6.35 13.69
C GLY A 101 -1.23 5.16 12.74
N HIS A 102 -0.91 5.32 11.46
CA HIS A 102 -0.95 4.24 10.48
C HIS A 102 0.45 3.73 10.18
N TRP A 103 0.56 2.42 9.97
CA TRP A 103 1.79 1.84 9.46
C TRP A 103 1.93 2.14 7.97
N ALA A 104 3.14 2.51 7.57
CA ALA A 104 3.54 2.64 6.18
C ALA A 104 5.04 2.36 6.06
N ASP A 105 5.43 1.79 4.93
CA ASP A 105 6.83 1.57 4.58
C ASP A 105 6.97 1.59 3.05
N MET A 106 8.20 1.58 2.56
CA MET A 106 8.52 1.48 1.14
C MET A 106 9.67 0.50 0.97
N THR A 107 9.78 -0.07 -0.22
CA THR A 107 10.97 -0.85 -0.59
C THR A 107 11.96 0.06 -1.31
N ASP A 108 13.23 -0.02 -0.93
CA ASP A 108 14.30 0.61 -1.69
C ASP A 108 14.36 -0.02 -3.09
N PRO A 109 14.07 0.72 -4.18
CA PRO A 109 13.99 0.14 -5.53
C PRO A 109 15.30 -0.53 -5.99
N CYS A 110 16.44 -0.13 -5.42
CA CYS A 110 17.73 -0.74 -5.75
C CYS A 110 17.94 -2.12 -5.12
N SER A 111 17.37 -2.39 -3.94
CA SER A 111 17.60 -3.64 -3.21
C SER A 111 16.33 -4.47 -2.99
N GLY A 112 15.16 -3.88 -3.17
CA GLY A 112 13.83 -4.44 -2.91
C GLY A 112 13.53 -4.65 -1.42
N TYR A 113 14.36 -4.15 -0.50
CA TYR A 113 14.14 -4.34 0.94
C TYR A 113 13.42 -3.16 1.58
N PRO A 114 12.74 -3.37 2.73
CA PRO A 114 12.14 -2.31 3.51
C PRO A 114 13.13 -1.19 3.83
N VAL A 115 12.66 0.05 3.79
CA VAL A 115 13.46 1.23 4.17
C VAL A 115 13.38 1.47 5.68
N TYR A 116 12.21 1.34 6.29
CA TYR A 116 12.01 1.63 7.71
C TYR A 116 11.95 0.38 8.59
N GLY A 117 11.26 -0.66 8.12
CA GLY A 117 11.11 -1.93 8.83
C GLY A 117 12.35 -2.81 8.79
N GLU A 118 12.28 -3.92 9.52
CA GLU A 118 13.31 -4.95 9.46
C GLU A 118 13.30 -5.67 8.11
N ARG A 119 14.49 -6.10 7.66
CA ARG A 119 14.61 -6.87 6.41
C ARG A 119 14.14 -8.30 6.65
N GLY A 120 13.15 -8.72 5.88
CA GLY A 120 12.70 -10.11 5.87
C GLY A 120 13.62 -11.04 5.07
N ALA A 121 13.13 -12.25 4.82
CA ALA A 121 13.86 -13.32 4.13
C ALA A 121 13.92 -13.15 2.60
N SER A 122 13.23 -12.17 2.02
CA SER A 122 13.27 -11.87 0.59
C SER A 122 13.17 -10.37 0.30
N CYS A 123 13.63 -9.98 -0.88
CA CYS A 123 13.35 -8.66 -1.45
C CYS A 123 12.01 -8.66 -2.20
N TYR A 124 11.42 -7.49 -2.34
CA TYR A 124 10.23 -7.24 -3.14
C TYR A 124 10.59 -7.08 -4.62
N PRO A 125 10.00 -7.86 -5.53
CA PRO A 125 10.32 -7.77 -6.95
C PRO A 125 9.37 -6.80 -7.67
N ASP A 126 9.68 -5.50 -7.67
CA ASP A 126 8.83 -4.44 -8.24
C ASP A 126 8.30 -4.77 -9.65
N VAL A 127 9.14 -5.26 -10.56
CA VAL A 127 8.74 -5.61 -11.92
C VAL A 127 7.67 -6.72 -11.95
N LEU A 128 7.86 -7.79 -11.17
CA LEU A 128 6.91 -8.91 -11.10
C LEU A 128 5.63 -8.52 -10.39
N ALA A 129 5.75 -7.74 -9.32
CA ALA A 129 4.59 -7.25 -8.59
C ALA A 129 3.72 -6.37 -9.50
N ASN A 130 4.33 -5.50 -10.30
CA ASN A 130 3.60 -4.66 -11.25
C ASN A 130 2.98 -5.44 -12.41
N GLU A 131 3.61 -6.51 -12.89
CA GLU A 131 2.98 -7.45 -13.83
C GLU A 131 1.66 -8.00 -13.27
N LEU A 132 1.65 -8.30 -11.96
CA LEU A 132 0.47 -8.85 -11.29
C LEU A 132 -0.59 -7.79 -10.97
N LEU A 133 -0.18 -6.61 -10.48
CA LEU A 133 -1.07 -5.55 -10.01
C LEU A 133 -1.60 -4.69 -11.18
N LEU A 134 -0.71 -4.26 -12.06
CA LEU A 134 -1.01 -3.32 -13.15
C LEU A 134 -1.25 -3.99 -14.50
N LYS A 135 -0.87 -5.26 -14.65
CA LYS A 135 -0.92 -6.00 -15.93
C LYS A 135 -0.08 -5.34 -17.03
N TYR A 136 0.97 -4.61 -16.64
CA TYR A 136 1.89 -4.03 -17.60
C TYR A 136 2.74 -5.13 -18.25
N PRO A 137 2.94 -5.08 -19.58
CA PRO A 137 3.74 -6.09 -20.28
C PRO A 137 5.14 -6.19 -19.69
N VAL A 138 5.61 -7.42 -19.48
CA VAL A 138 7.00 -7.70 -19.11
C VAL A 138 7.70 -8.37 -20.30
N ILE A 139 8.82 -7.79 -20.69
CA ILE A 139 9.70 -8.31 -21.73
C ILE A 139 10.80 -9.11 -21.04
N ASN A 140 10.98 -10.36 -21.45
CA ASN A 140 12.05 -11.21 -20.93
C ASN A 140 13.30 -11.05 -21.79
N THR A 141 14.39 -10.58 -21.19
CA THR A 141 15.71 -10.43 -21.85
C THR A 141 16.73 -11.28 -21.12
N GLY A 142 16.77 -12.57 -21.45
CA GLY A 142 17.70 -13.51 -20.85
C GLY A 142 17.43 -13.73 -19.37
N CYS A 143 18.27 -13.15 -18.50
CA CYS A 143 18.13 -13.24 -17.04
C CYS A 143 17.30 -12.11 -16.42
N CYS A 144 16.97 -11.07 -17.19
CA CYS A 144 16.34 -9.85 -16.70
C CYS A 144 14.89 -9.78 -17.16
N LYS A 145 14.01 -9.27 -16.29
CA LYS A 145 12.62 -8.96 -16.63
C LYS A 145 12.47 -7.45 -16.69
N ILE A 146 12.02 -6.95 -17.84
CA ILE A 146 11.86 -5.52 -18.08
C ILE A 146 10.38 -5.21 -18.18
N MET A 147 9.88 -4.35 -17.30
CA MET A 147 8.52 -3.84 -17.42
C MET A 147 8.42 -2.78 -18.52
N SER A 148 7.34 -2.81 -19.30
CA SER A 148 7.01 -1.81 -20.31
C SER A 148 5.70 -1.12 -19.98
N HIS A 149 5.77 0.18 -19.70
CA HIS A 149 4.60 1.00 -19.43
C HIS A 149 3.79 1.26 -20.72
N PRO A 150 2.44 1.23 -20.68
CA PRO A 150 1.62 1.46 -21.88
C PRO A 150 1.92 2.79 -22.60
N LYS A 151 2.28 3.83 -21.85
CA LYS A 151 2.57 5.17 -22.39
C LYS A 151 4.06 5.53 -22.45
N TRP A 152 4.87 5.00 -21.53
CA TRP A 152 6.28 5.39 -21.37
C TRP A 152 7.24 4.28 -21.79
N HIS A 153 6.71 3.12 -22.13
CA HIS A 153 7.44 1.92 -22.54
C HIS A 153 8.49 1.58 -21.47
N THR A 154 9.73 1.32 -21.86
CA THR A 154 10.86 1.01 -20.96
C THR A 154 11.47 2.25 -20.29
N ARG A 155 10.99 3.45 -20.59
CA ARG A 155 11.46 4.72 -20.00
C ARG A 155 10.76 5.01 -18.68
N ILE A 156 10.93 4.10 -17.74
CA ILE A 156 10.28 4.12 -16.43
C ILE A 156 11.22 3.65 -15.33
N TYR A 157 10.94 4.12 -14.13
CA TYR A 157 11.56 3.66 -12.89
C TYR A 157 10.47 3.21 -11.91
N PRO A 158 10.28 1.89 -11.73
CA PRO A 158 9.27 1.36 -10.82
C PRO A 158 9.75 1.37 -9.37
N ALA A 159 8.84 1.64 -8.45
CA ALA A 159 9.03 1.61 -7.02
C ALA A 159 7.71 1.32 -6.31
N THR A 160 7.73 0.98 -5.01
CA THR A 160 6.51 0.61 -4.28
C THR A 160 6.48 1.12 -2.84
N VAL A 161 5.33 1.66 -2.43
CA VAL A 161 4.98 2.00 -1.04
C VAL A 161 3.92 1.02 -0.53
N PHE A 162 3.90 0.77 0.77
CA PHE A 162 2.97 -0.13 1.45
C PHE A 162 2.35 0.59 2.64
N SER A 163 1.08 0.32 2.95
CA SER A 163 0.44 0.87 4.14
C SER A 163 -0.73 0.01 4.59
N THR A 164 -1.08 0.07 5.88
CA THR A 164 -2.32 -0.47 6.44
C THR A 164 -3.35 0.62 6.76
N ALA A 165 -3.09 1.86 6.33
CA ALA A 165 -4.00 2.98 6.49
C ALA A 165 -5.31 2.75 5.71
N PRO A 166 -6.44 3.28 6.20
CA PRO A 166 -7.65 3.40 5.39
C PRO A 166 -7.35 4.15 4.08
N LEU A 167 -7.95 3.72 2.98
CA LEU A 167 -7.71 4.28 1.64
C LEU A 167 -7.87 5.81 1.60
N ALA A 168 -8.88 6.36 2.28
CA ALA A 168 -9.12 7.80 2.33
C ALA A 168 -7.96 8.59 2.95
N GLU A 169 -7.35 8.08 4.03
CA GLU A 169 -6.19 8.72 4.66
C GLU A 169 -4.94 8.60 3.81
N LEU A 170 -4.75 7.45 3.15
CA LEU A 170 -3.66 7.24 2.21
C LEU A 170 -3.72 8.24 1.04
N LEU A 171 -4.88 8.38 0.40
CA LEU A 171 -5.07 9.34 -0.68
C LEU A 171 -4.82 10.78 -0.21
N ARG A 172 -5.33 11.17 0.97
CA ARG A 172 -5.05 12.49 1.55
C ARG A 172 -3.54 12.72 1.75
N CYS A 173 -2.81 11.74 2.27
CA CYS A 173 -1.37 11.86 2.50
C CYS A 173 -0.59 11.98 1.18
N ILE A 174 -0.99 11.25 0.14
CA ILE A 174 -0.43 11.38 -1.21
C ILE A 174 -0.65 12.78 -1.76
N GLU A 175 -1.89 13.31 -1.69
CA GLU A 175 -2.23 14.67 -2.13
C GLU A 175 -1.36 15.73 -1.43
N ILE A 176 -1.21 15.63 -0.11
CA ILE A 176 -0.37 16.55 0.68
C ILE A 176 1.11 16.42 0.27
N ALA A 177 1.63 15.19 0.14
CA ALA A 177 3.02 14.95 -0.23
C ALA A 177 3.34 15.43 -1.65
N SER A 178 2.35 15.41 -2.55
CA SER A 178 2.48 15.90 -3.92
C SER A 178 2.17 17.39 -4.09
N GLY A 179 1.57 18.03 -3.08
CA GLY A 179 1.12 19.43 -3.19
C GLY A 179 0.04 19.63 -4.26
N THR A 180 -0.66 18.57 -4.68
CA THR A 180 -1.70 18.59 -5.73
C THR A 180 -2.89 17.74 -5.33
N ALA A 181 -4.09 18.25 -5.56
CA ALA A 181 -5.31 17.49 -5.34
C ALA A 181 -5.40 16.25 -6.24
N LEU A 182 -5.66 15.09 -5.63
CA LEU A 182 -5.91 13.84 -6.37
C LEU A 182 -7.33 13.89 -6.97
N PRO A 183 -7.50 13.61 -8.27
CA PRO A 183 -8.82 13.33 -8.82
C PRO A 183 -9.32 11.99 -8.26
N VAL A 184 -10.17 12.04 -7.23
CA VAL A 184 -10.87 10.85 -6.73
C VAL A 184 -12.00 10.52 -7.72
N THR A 185 -11.77 9.56 -8.61
CA THR A 185 -12.90 8.91 -9.29
C THR A 185 -13.55 7.96 -8.30
N ALA A 186 -14.63 8.44 -7.67
CA ALA A 186 -15.49 7.63 -6.82
C ALA A 186 -15.89 6.35 -7.56
N ALA A 187 -15.63 5.20 -6.95
CA ALA A 187 -16.31 3.97 -7.33
C ALA A 187 -17.82 4.22 -7.17
N GLU A 188 -18.59 3.95 -8.21
CA GLU A 188 -20.04 4.07 -8.20
C GLU A 188 -20.62 3.19 -7.08
N GLU A 189 -21.10 3.84 -6.01
CA GLU A 189 -22.11 3.28 -5.12
C GLU A 189 -23.41 3.26 -5.92
N SER A 190 -23.81 2.08 -6.39
CA SER A 190 -25.14 1.87 -6.97
C SER A 190 -26.19 2.12 -5.87
N PRO A 191 -27.17 3.03 -6.07
CA PRO A 191 -28.23 3.25 -5.10
C PRO A 191 -29.14 2.02 -5.01
N GLN A 192 -29.32 1.50 -3.79
CA GLN A 192 -30.46 0.65 -3.46
C GLN A 192 -31.75 1.46 -3.68
N THR A 193 -32.62 0.97 -4.55
CA THR A 193 -34.01 1.43 -4.63
C THR A 193 -34.87 0.40 -3.92
N ASP A 194 -35.33 0.77 -2.74
CA ASP A 194 -36.45 0.12 -2.05
C ASP A 194 -37.73 0.43 -2.81
N GLU A 195 -38.40 -0.59 -3.34
CA GLU A 195 -39.81 -0.53 -3.74
C GLU A 195 -40.63 -1.50 -2.88
N GLN A 196 -41.37 -0.93 -1.93
CA GLN A 196 -42.62 -1.45 -1.34
C GLN A 196 -43.75 -0.64 -2.03
N GLN A 197 -44.91 -1.10 -2.48
CA GLN A 197 -45.83 -2.22 -2.21
C GLN A 197 -46.86 -2.26 -3.39
N GLU A 198 -47.58 -3.37 -3.63
CA GLU A 198 -49.05 -3.46 -3.45
C GLU A 198 -49.71 -4.74 -4.08
N GLN A 199 -50.27 -5.56 -3.18
CA GLN A 199 -51.43 -6.50 -3.20
C GLN A 199 -51.87 -7.29 -4.45
N ALA A 200 -52.05 -8.62 -4.29
CA ALA A 200 -53.35 -9.28 -4.01
C ALA A 200 -53.28 -10.81 -4.27
N GLY A 201 -53.91 -11.63 -3.42
CA GLY A 201 -54.27 -13.02 -3.75
C GLY A 201 -54.16 -14.03 -2.61
N GLU A 202 -55.31 -14.46 -2.10
CA GLU A 202 -55.56 -15.45 -1.04
C GLU A 202 -54.95 -16.85 -1.27
N ASN A 203 -54.56 -17.56 -0.19
CA ASN A 203 -55.32 -18.72 0.32
C ASN A 203 -54.64 -19.49 1.48
N THR A 204 -55.30 -19.45 2.63
CA THR A 204 -55.68 -20.55 3.56
C THR A 204 -54.69 -21.59 4.11
N ASN A 205 -54.87 -21.81 5.43
CA ASN A 205 -54.59 -23.01 6.25
C ASN A 205 -53.13 -23.17 6.70
N ASN A 206 -52.78 -23.57 7.93
CA ASN A 206 -53.50 -24.25 8.99
C ASN A 206 -52.77 -24.03 10.34
N ALA A 207 -53.49 -24.30 11.43
CA ALA A 207 -53.11 -24.31 12.85
C ALA A 207 -51.67 -24.84 13.16
N CYS A 208 -51.04 -24.51 14.29
CA CYS A 208 -51.45 -24.94 15.63
C CYS A 208 -50.44 -24.45 16.69
N SER A 209 -51.00 -24.18 17.85
CA SER A 209 -50.48 -23.79 19.15
C SER A 209 -49.26 -24.55 19.69
N GLY A 210 -48.49 -23.89 20.57
CA GLY A 210 -47.62 -24.57 21.53
C GLY A 210 -46.63 -23.66 22.27
N ASN A 211 -47.06 -23.07 23.39
CA ASN A 211 -46.17 -22.56 24.46
C ASN A 211 -45.49 -23.74 25.18
N VAL A 212 -44.23 -23.61 25.64
CA VAL A 212 -43.80 -23.56 27.07
C VAL A 212 -42.27 -23.76 27.23
N GLU A 213 -41.67 -22.78 27.91
CA GLU A 213 -40.80 -22.86 29.10
C GLU A 213 -39.61 -23.85 29.26
N ALA A 214 -38.48 -23.22 29.61
CA ALA A 214 -37.27 -23.61 30.36
C ALA A 214 -37.05 -25.07 30.85
N THR A 215 -35.79 -25.51 30.81
CA THR A 215 -35.18 -26.30 31.91
C THR A 215 -33.66 -26.12 31.97
N LEU A 216 -33.22 -25.78 33.17
CA LEU A 216 -31.86 -25.68 33.69
C LEU A 216 -31.28 -27.09 33.94
N CYS A 217 -30.03 -27.35 33.56
CA CYS A 217 -29.30 -28.54 34.04
C CYS A 217 -28.01 -28.10 34.75
N THR A 218 -28.04 -28.15 36.07
CA THR A 218 -26.86 -28.14 36.94
C THR A 218 -26.20 -29.50 36.95
N ASN A 219 -24.87 -29.57 37.04
CA ASN A 219 -24.20 -30.73 37.61
C ASN A 219 -23.25 -30.31 38.75
N PRO A 220 -23.21 -31.07 39.86
CA PRO A 220 -22.47 -30.75 41.07
C PRO A 220 -21.16 -31.54 41.15
N THR A 221 -20.04 -30.88 41.44
CA THR A 221 -18.93 -31.49 42.22
C THR A 221 -17.93 -30.40 42.61
N GLY A 222 -17.83 -30.11 43.91
CA GLY A 222 -16.69 -29.38 44.51
C GLY A 222 -15.42 -30.24 44.47
N THR A 223 -14.21 -29.74 44.66
CA THR A 223 -13.69 -28.72 45.59
C THR A 223 -12.34 -28.15 45.06
N PRO A 224 -11.46 -27.43 45.82
CA PRO A 224 -11.35 -25.97 45.79
C PRO A 224 -9.93 -25.42 45.46
N ASP A 225 -9.87 -24.08 45.44
CA ASP A 225 -8.73 -23.20 45.78
C ASP A 225 -7.80 -22.65 44.67
N SER A 226 -7.93 -21.33 44.43
CA SER A 226 -6.92 -20.31 44.78
C SER A 226 -6.78 -19.20 43.74
N SER A 227 -6.61 -17.98 44.26
CA SER A 227 -6.19 -16.75 43.59
C SER A 227 -7.23 -15.94 42.80
N THR A 228 -7.94 -15.13 43.58
CA THR A 228 -8.29 -13.74 43.30
C THR A 228 -7.21 -13.02 42.46
N GLY A 229 -7.61 -12.43 41.34
CA GLY A 229 -6.73 -11.63 40.48
C GLY A 229 -7.52 -10.65 39.65
N ILE A 230 -7.92 -9.54 40.28
CA ILE A 230 -8.41 -8.33 39.63
C ILE A 230 -7.28 -7.78 38.74
N TYR A 231 -7.52 -7.58 37.45
CA TYR A 231 -6.68 -6.70 36.64
C TYR A 231 -7.39 -5.39 36.31
N VAL A 232 -6.80 -4.36 36.89
CA VAL A 232 -7.06 -2.94 36.77
C VAL A 232 -6.54 -2.45 35.41
N ALA A 233 -7.33 -1.60 34.75
CA ALA A 233 -6.87 -0.78 33.64
C ALA A 233 -5.89 0.29 34.14
N ALA A 234 -4.71 0.39 33.52
CA ALA A 234 -3.76 1.50 33.69
C ALA A 234 -2.84 1.59 32.45
N PRO A 235 -2.10 2.70 32.24
CA PRO A 235 -2.41 3.71 31.23
C PRO A 235 -1.43 3.71 30.04
N SER A 236 -1.77 4.51 29.04
CA SER A 236 -0.95 4.94 27.90
C SER A 236 0.53 5.14 28.26
N ALA A 237 1.40 4.25 27.76
CA ALA A 237 2.83 4.47 27.67
C ALA A 237 3.15 4.98 26.25
N GLY A 238 3.80 6.13 26.18
CA GLY A 238 4.09 6.84 24.94
C GLY A 238 4.92 6.01 23.97
N LEU A 239 4.48 6.03 22.70
CA LEU A 239 5.31 5.64 21.57
C LEU A 239 6.44 6.67 21.45
N SER A 240 7.64 6.26 21.81
CA SER A 240 8.87 6.98 21.51
C SER A 240 9.01 7.06 19.98
N VAL A 241 9.05 8.27 19.46
CA VAL A 241 9.47 8.56 18.08
C VAL A 241 10.89 8.00 17.89
N PRO A 242 11.15 7.07 16.97
CA PRO A 242 12.52 6.64 16.71
C PRO A 242 13.33 7.81 16.13
N GLN A 243 14.47 8.08 16.77
CA GLN A 243 15.44 9.07 16.32
C GLN A 243 15.85 8.80 14.86
N LYS A 244 15.98 9.88 14.09
CA LYS A 244 16.58 9.90 12.75
C LYS A 244 17.93 9.18 12.77
N ASN A 245 17.97 7.94 12.30
CA ASN A 245 19.22 7.27 11.97
C ASN A 245 19.59 7.66 10.53
N SER A 246 20.54 8.57 10.40
CA SER A 246 21.27 8.80 9.15
C SER A 246 22.18 7.58 8.91
N TYR A 247 21.62 6.50 8.37
CA TYR A 247 22.39 5.30 8.05
C TYR A 247 22.23 4.98 6.57
N TRP A 248 23.16 5.49 5.76
CA TRP A 248 23.36 5.07 4.38
C TRP A 248 24.51 4.05 4.36
N PRO A 249 24.26 2.73 4.35
CA PRO A 249 25.34 1.78 4.19
C PRO A 249 25.90 1.90 2.78
N HIS A 250 27.22 1.77 2.67
CA HIS A 250 28.01 1.81 1.44
C HIS A 250 27.28 1.20 0.22
N ARG A 251 27.02 2.05 -0.79
CA ARG A 251 26.48 1.65 -2.09
C ARG A 251 27.42 0.63 -2.77
N PRO A 252 27.00 -0.62 -3.03
CA PRO A 252 27.64 -1.37 -4.09
C PRO A 252 27.33 -0.69 -5.44
N PRO A 253 28.21 -0.79 -6.45
CA PRO A 253 27.89 -0.29 -7.79
C PRO A 253 26.59 -0.96 -8.28
N LEU A 254 25.70 -0.16 -8.88
CA LEU A 254 24.34 -0.51 -9.36
C LEU A 254 24.30 -1.59 -10.48
N ALA A 255 25.32 -2.41 -10.62
CA ALA A 255 25.57 -3.24 -11.79
C ALA A 255 24.83 -4.61 -11.81
N PHE A 256 23.96 -4.94 -10.84
CA PHE A 256 23.50 -6.33 -10.73
C PHE A 256 22.02 -6.59 -10.37
N PHE A 257 21.15 -5.58 -10.35
CA PHE A 257 19.72 -5.81 -10.11
C PHE A 257 18.85 -5.05 -11.12
N LEU A 258 18.88 -5.50 -12.37
CA LEU A 258 17.80 -5.39 -13.35
C LEU A 258 17.75 -6.73 -14.09
#